data_AF-A0A843TDD1-F1
#
_entry.id   AF-A0A843TDD1-F1
#
_cell.length_a   1.000
_cell.length_b   1.000
_cell.length_c   1.000
_cell.angle_alpha   90.00
_cell.angle_beta   90.00
_cell.angle_gamma   90.00
#
_symmetry.space_group_name_H-M   'P 1'
#
loop_
_entity.id
_entity.type
_entity.pdbx_description
1 polymer ?
#
loop_
_entity_poly.entity_id
_entity_poly.type
_entity_poly.pdbx_seq_one_letter_code
_entity_poly.pdbx_strand_id
1 'polypeptide(L)'
;MVTPVEEVSARAWLTGAPQGGVISPLLSNIYLHHLDREWDRHGTGVLVRYADDAVVLCKSPAQTVAAEQRMQAILDSLHLGLNPAKTRRVDLREGREGFDFLGCHFHARVSGRLLEQGIGRYYLHRWPSTAGMKRVRHKVKERTGHNRSGVRDIRVIIRELNPVLRGWGNYFRTGNAAKKFNQVDHYVEDRLQRLLRNRYGRNLRPRHWETWTSDWFRDQGLHRLRGTVRYPGAA
;
A
#
# COMPACT_ATOMS: atom_id res chain seq x y z
N MET A 1 16.08 8.22 0.00
CA MET A 1 16.13 7.59 1.33
C MET A 1 14.72 7.39 1.83
N VAL A 2 14.44 6.24 2.45
CA VAL A 2 13.14 5.94 3.04
C VAL A 2 13.37 5.61 4.50
N THR A 3 12.74 6.36 5.40
CA THR A 3 12.96 6.26 6.85
C THR A 3 11.64 6.45 7.60
N PRO A 4 11.23 5.48 8.42
CA PRO A 4 10.34 5.78 9.52
C PRO A 4 11.14 6.33 10.70
N VAL A 5 10.59 7.34 11.36
CA VAL A 5 11.12 7.91 12.60
C VAL A 5 10.64 7.03 13.77
N GLU A 6 11.53 6.59 14.64
CA GLU A 6 11.14 5.88 15.88
C GLU A 6 11.69 6.60 17.11
N GLU A 7 10.88 6.61 18.16
CA GLU A 7 11.22 7.11 19.48
C GLU A 7 12.12 6.08 20.18
N VAL A 8 13.32 6.47 20.60
CA VAL A 8 14.24 5.56 21.30
C VAL A 8 13.79 5.38 22.75
N SER A 9 13.55 4.13 23.14
CA SER A 9 13.13 3.71 24.48
C SER A 9 14.26 3.81 25.50
N ALA A 10 14.10 4.66 26.54
CA ALA A 10 14.65 4.41 27.88
C ALA A 10 13.90 5.20 28.98
N ARG A 11 13.46 4.43 29.99
CA ARG A 11 12.85 4.77 31.30
C ARG A 11 11.34 5.02 31.33
N ALA A 12 10.70 4.11 32.06
CA ALA A 12 9.28 4.03 32.36
C ALA A 12 8.72 5.36 32.90
N TRP A 13 7.57 5.75 32.35
CA TRP A 13 6.62 6.78 32.81
C TRP A 13 6.70 8.22 32.25
N LEU A 14 7.52 8.57 31.25
CA LEU A 14 7.57 9.97 30.77
C LEU A 14 7.63 10.21 29.23
N THR A 15 7.66 9.19 28.38
CA THR A 15 7.64 9.38 26.91
C THR A 15 6.68 8.41 26.24
N GLY A 16 5.90 8.95 25.27
CA GLY A 16 4.80 8.27 24.60
C GLY A 16 3.44 8.80 25.06
N ALA A 17 2.77 9.57 24.18
CA ALA A 17 1.34 9.78 24.32
C ALA A 17 0.64 8.40 24.29
N PRO A 18 -0.32 8.11 25.19
CA PRO A 18 -0.97 6.81 25.25
C PRO A 18 -1.47 6.44 23.85
N GLN A 19 -0.96 5.32 23.30
CA GLN A 19 -1.38 4.84 21.98
C GLN A 19 -2.87 4.52 22.04
N GLY A 20 -3.69 5.43 21.51
CA GLY A 20 -5.15 5.37 21.61
C GLY A 20 -5.81 6.67 22.09
N GLY A 21 -5.05 7.62 22.62
CA GLY A 21 -5.56 8.97 22.87
C GLY A 21 -5.82 9.70 21.55
N VAL A 22 -7.03 10.23 21.35
CA VAL A 22 -7.46 10.94 20.13
C VAL A 22 -6.50 12.08 19.74
N ILE A 23 -5.73 12.60 20.72
CA ILE A 23 -4.80 13.72 20.59
C ILE A 23 -3.38 13.28 20.20
N SER A 24 -3.01 12.01 20.39
CA SER A 24 -1.65 11.50 20.13
C SER A 24 -1.16 11.79 18.70
N PRO A 25 -1.95 11.55 17.62
CA PRO A 25 -1.54 11.87 16.26
C PRO A 25 -1.31 13.38 16.01
N LEU A 26 -2.02 14.24 16.74
CA LEU A 26 -1.84 15.69 16.64
C LEU A 26 -0.53 16.11 17.30
N LEU A 27 -0.26 15.62 18.52
CA LEU A 27 0.96 15.94 19.26
C LEU A 27 2.21 15.46 18.53
N SER A 28 2.20 14.25 17.96
CA SER A 28 3.32 13.76 17.14
C SER A 28 3.57 14.64 15.92
N ASN A 29 2.53 15.14 15.26
CA ASN A 29 2.69 16.04 14.11
C ASN A 29 3.18 17.43 14.50
N ILE A 30 2.74 17.97 15.65
CA ILE A 30 3.25 19.24 16.18
C ILE A 30 4.74 19.09 16.53
N TYR A 31 5.11 17.99 17.17
CA TYR A 31 6.50 17.72 17.53
C TYR A 31 7.40 17.61 16.29
N LEU A 32 6.96 16.83 15.30
CA LEU A 32 7.68 16.66 14.03
C LEU A 32 7.59 17.88 13.09
N HIS A 33 6.80 18.91 13.42
CA HIS A 33 6.82 20.15 12.66
C HIS A 33 8.17 20.87 12.78
N HIS A 34 8.88 20.70 13.92
CA HIS A 34 10.23 21.23 14.06
C HIS A 34 11.19 20.60 13.04
N LEU A 35 11.06 19.29 12.79
CA LEU A 35 11.83 18.60 11.76
C LEU A 35 11.59 19.22 10.37
N ASP A 36 10.34 19.49 10.00
CA ASP A 36 10.03 20.11 8.70
C ASP A 36 10.71 21.49 8.57
N ARG A 37 10.64 22.32 9.62
CA ARG A 37 11.24 23.67 9.62
C ARG A 37 12.77 23.65 9.53
N GLU A 38 13.40 22.74 10.27
CA GLU A 38 14.87 22.59 10.21
C GLU A 38 15.32 22.00 8.87
N TRP A 39 14.49 21.12 8.28
CA TRP A 39 14.73 20.60 6.95
C TRP A 39 14.62 21.68 5.87
N ASP A 40 13.65 22.58 5.95
CA ASP A 40 13.51 23.68 4.98
C ASP A 40 14.70 24.64 5.01
N ARG A 41 15.30 24.86 6.19
CA ARG A 41 16.46 25.76 6.36
C ARG A 41 17.79 25.13 5.97
N HIS A 42 17.97 23.86 6.31
CA HIS A 42 19.29 23.23 6.33
C HIS A 42 19.32 21.82 5.74
N GLY A 43 18.16 21.30 5.33
CA GLY A 43 18.04 20.00 4.69
C GLY A 43 18.67 19.96 3.31
N THR A 44 18.83 18.75 2.79
CA THR A 44 19.30 18.54 1.42
C THR A 44 18.46 17.49 0.72
N GLY A 45 17.92 17.84 -0.44
CA GLY A 45 16.91 17.05 -1.12
C GLY A 45 15.49 17.41 -0.68
N VAL A 46 14.51 16.77 -1.32
CA VAL A 46 13.08 17.04 -1.08
C VAL A 46 12.55 16.06 -0.05
N LEU A 47 12.14 16.57 1.11
CA LEU A 47 11.48 15.80 2.15
C LEU A 47 9.99 15.65 1.85
N VAL A 48 9.51 14.41 1.89
CA VAL A 48 8.10 14.06 1.86
C VAL A 48 7.81 13.27 3.12
N ARG A 49 7.05 13.87 4.04
CA ARG A 49 6.69 13.27 5.33
C ARG A 49 5.19 13.00 5.41
N TYR A 50 4.84 11.89 6.05
CA TYR A 50 3.47 11.55 6.42
C TYR A 50 3.49 10.94 7.82
N ALA A 51 3.02 11.70 8.81
CA ALA A 51 3.19 11.36 10.23
C ALA A 51 4.68 11.07 10.55
N ASP A 52 4.99 9.85 10.98
CA ASP A 52 6.31 9.33 11.31
C ASP A 52 7.08 8.74 10.11
N ASP A 53 6.39 8.41 9.01
CA ASP A 53 7.00 7.90 7.78
C ASP A 53 7.53 9.06 6.92
N ALA A 54 8.81 9.02 6.54
CA ALA A 54 9.45 10.04 5.69
C ALA A 54 10.25 9.43 4.52
N VAL A 55 10.30 10.19 3.42
CA VAL A 55 11.14 9.92 2.26
C VAL A 55 11.86 11.19 1.88
N VAL A 56 13.18 11.10 1.71
CA VAL A 56 14.00 12.19 1.16
C VAL A 56 14.43 11.82 -0.25
N LEU A 57 14.02 12.63 -1.23
CA LEU A 57 14.39 12.49 -2.64
C LEU A 57 15.66 13.31 -2.92
N CYS A 58 16.71 12.62 -3.37
CA CYS A 58 18.02 13.19 -3.66
C CYS A 58 18.39 12.99 -5.13
N LYS A 59 19.20 13.88 -5.68
CA LYS A 59 19.69 13.82 -7.07
C LYS A 59 20.98 13.01 -7.21
N SER A 60 21.73 12.80 -6.13
CA SER A 60 23.01 12.07 -6.14
C SER A 60 23.20 11.19 -4.90
N PRO A 61 24.07 10.17 -4.98
CA PRO A 61 24.46 9.37 -3.81
C PRO A 61 25.10 10.22 -2.69
N ALA A 62 25.97 11.16 -3.05
CA ALA A 62 26.59 12.07 -2.08
C ALA A 62 25.55 12.91 -1.35
N GLN A 63 24.54 13.44 -2.07
CA GLN A 63 23.43 14.15 -1.45
C GLN A 63 22.62 13.24 -0.52
N THR A 64 22.45 11.97 -0.87
CA THR A 64 21.73 10.99 -0.03
C THR A 64 22.45 10.75 1.29
N VAL A 65 23.79 10.68 1.29
CA VAL A 65 24.59 10.55 2.51
C VAL A 65 24.45 11.80 3.38
N ALA A 66 24.58 12.99 2.78
CA ALA A 66 24.44 14.26 3.49
C ALA A 66 23.02 14.44 4.08
N ALA A 67 21.99 14.02 3.34
CA ALA A 67 20.61 14.01 3.82
C ALA A 67 20.44 13.12 5.06
N GLU A 68 21.08 11.94 5.08
CA GLU A 68 21.01 11.04 6.23
C GLU A 68 21.59 11.68 7.48
N GLN A 69 22.79 12.23 7.34
CA GLN A 69 23.52 12.86 8.43
C GLN A 69 22.75 14.08 8.96
N ARG A 70 22.15 14.87 8.07
CA ARG A 70 21.33 16.01 8.48
C ARG A 70 20.03 15.57 9.16
N MET A 71 19.38 14.54 8.65
CA MET A 71 18.18 13.96 9.26
C MET A 71 18.48 13.46 10.67
N GLN A 72 19.57 12.71 10.83
CA GLN A 72 20.01 12.22 12.12
C GLN A 72 20.29 13.37 13.09
N ALA A 73 21.03 14.39 12.68
CA ALA A 73 21.33 15.54 13.53
C ALA A 73 20.08 16.31 14.00
N ILE A 74 19.06 16.45 13.14
CA ILE A 74 17.79 17.12 13.50
C ILE A 74 16.96 16.22 14.43
N LEU A 75 16.94 14.92 14.20
CA LEU A 75 16.24 13.99 15.08
C LEU A 75 16.92 13.90 16.45
N ASP A 76 18.25 13.92 16.50
CA ASP A 76 19.01 13.93 17.74
C ASP A 76 18.69 15.17 18.60
N SER A 77 18.54 16.35 17.97
CA SER A 77 18.12 17.57 18.69
C SER A 77 16.67 17.50 19.19
N LEU A 78 15.87 16.59 18.63
CA LEU A 78 14.53 16.24 19.09
C LEU A 78 14.52 14.99 19.99
N HIS A 79 15.69 14.48 20.42
CA HIS A 79 15.80 13.25 21.19
C HIS A 79 15.12 12.03 20.53
N LEU A 80 15.06 12.01 19.20
CA LEU A 80 14.53 10.94 18.37
C LEU A 80 15.66 10.26 17.60
N GLY A 81 15.45 9.01 17.18
CA GLY A 81 16.42 8.26 16.39
C GLY A 81 15.83 7.80 15.05
N LEU A 82 16.71 7.59 14.06
CA LEU A 82 16.35 6.81 12.88
C LEU A 82 16.30 5.33 13.27
N ASN A 83 15.28 4.60 12.82
CA ASN A 83 15.29 3.15 12.93
C ASN A 83 16.26 2.58 11.86
N PRO A 84 17.41 1.98 12.25
CA PRO A 84 18.41 1.49 11.30
C PRO A 84 17.93 0.27 10.50
N ALA A 85 17.01 -0.52 11.04
CA ALA A 85 16.45 -1.69 10.36
C ALA A 85 15.44 -1.31 9.26
N LYS A 86 14.82 -0.13 9.36
CA LYS A 86 13.82 0.35 8.38
C LYS A 86 14.37 1.43 7.46
N THR A 87 15.42 2.14 7.87
CA THR A 87 16.09 3.17 7.09
C THR A 87 16.92 2.55 5.97
N ARG A 88 16.68 3.00 4.73
CA ARG A 88 17.50 2.57 3.58
C ARG A 88 17.70 3.65 2.53
N ARG A 89 18.85 3.58 1.87
CA ARG A 89 19.15 4.28 0.61
C ARG A 89 18.66 3.40 -0.54
N VAL A 90 18.05 4.02 -1.55
CA VAL A 90 17.45 3.31 -2.70
C VAL A 90 17.79 4.08 -3.95
N ASP A 91 18.33 3.41 -4.96
CA ASP A 91 18.64 4.01 -6.25
C ASP A 91 17.53 3.76 -7.27
N LEU A 92 16.75 4.81 -7.54
CA LEU A 92 15.67 4.77 -8.54
C LEU A 92 16.18 4.95 -9.98
N ARG A 93 17.46 5.31 -10.18
CA ARG A 93 18.00 5.57 -11.52
C ARG A 93 17.92 4.29 -12.33
N GLU A 94 17.53 4.42 -13.60
CA GLU A 94 17.43 3.32 -14.55
C GLU A 94 16.56 2.14 -14.06
N GLY A 95 15.66 2.36 -13.09
CA GLY A 95 14.82 1.31 -12.55
C GLY A 95 15.60 0.20 -11.84
N ARG A 96 16.76 0.50 -11.27
CA ARG A 96 17.58 -0.47 -10.50
C ARG A 96 16.84 -0.99 -9.28
N GLU A 97 16.23 -0.08 -8.54
CA GLU A 97 15.52 -0.42 -7.31
C GLU A 97 14.15 0.28 -7.23
N GLY A 98 13.36 -0.15 -6.23
CA GLY A 98 12.14 0.50 -5.82
C GLY A 98 11.94 0.41 -4.32
N PHE A 99 10.99 1.19 -3.82
CA PHE A 99 10.73 1.26 -2.39
C PHE A 99 9.24 1.27 -2.08
N ASP A 100 8.91 0.84 -0.87
CA ASP A 100 7.58 0.92 -0.32
C ASP A 100 7.43 2.19 0.52
N PHE A 101 6.35 2.93 0.32
CA PHE A 101 5.95 4.09 1.12
C PHE A 101 4.43 4.18 1.14
N LEU A 102 3.83 4.38 2.33
CA LEU A 102 2.37 4.45 2.52
C LEU A 102 1.60 3.29 1.86
N GLY A 103 2.12 2.07 2.00
CA GLY A 103 1.51 0.88 1.42
C GLY A 103 1.53 0.81 -0.11
N CYS A 104 2.19 1.74 -0.79
CA CYS A 104 2.45 1.72 -2.23
C CYS A 104 3.92 1.36 -2.48
N HIS A 105 4.16 0.59 -3.54
CA HIS A 105 5.49 0.37 -4.09
C HIS A 105 5.73 1.36 -5.24
N PHE A 106 6.88 2.02 -5.19
CA PHE A 106 7.36 2.98 -6.17
C PHE A 106 8.59 2.41 -6.88
N HIS A 107 8.58 2.43 -8.21
CA HIS A 107 9.68 1.90 -9.01
C HIS A 107 9.76 2.63 -10.35
N ALA A 108 10.95 3.08 -10.74
CA ALA A 108 11.15 3.63 -12.06
C ALA A 108 11.07 2.51 -13.11
N ARG A 109 10.26 2.68 -14.15
CA ARG A 109 10.11 1.71 -15.24
C ARG A 109 10.09 2.41 -16.58
N VAL A 110 10.62 1.75 -17.59
CA VAL A 110 10.49 2.20 -18.97
C VAL A 110 9.07 1.97 -19.44
N SER A 111 8.51 2.93 -20.18
CA SER A 111 7.25 2.74 -20.87
C SER A 111 7.46 1.87 -22.11
N GLY A 112 6.80 0.71 -22.18
CA GLY A 112 6.92 -0.21 -23.32
C GLY A 112 6.59 0.45 -24.66
N ARG A 113 5.52 1.27 -24.70
CA ARG A 113 5.14 2.04 -25.90
C ARG A 113 6.24 3.01 -26.35
N LEU A 114 6.95 3.65 -25.42
CA LEU A 114 8.02 4.58 -25.77
C LEU A 114 9.28 3.83 -26.19
N LEU A 115 9.54 2.67 -25.59
CA LEU A 115 10.63 1.79 -26.01
C LEU A 115 10.42 1.30 -27.46
N GLU A 116 9.19 0.96 -27.84
CA GLU A 116 8.81 0.62 -29.23
C GLU A 116 9.08 1.78 -30.20
N GLN A 117 9.08 3.03 -29.71
CA GLN A 117 9.41 4.24 -30.45
C GLN A 117 10.90 4.63 -30.34
N GLY A 118 11.74 3.78 -29.76
CA GLY A 118 13.18 4.06 -29.55
C GLY A 118 13.49 5.03 -28.40
N ILE A 119 12.48 5.43 -27.60
CA ILE A 119 12.61 6.41 -26.51
C ILE A 119 12.76 5.67 -25.18
N GLY A 120 14.00 5.55 -24.70
CA GLY A 120 14.33 4.97 -23.39
C GLY A 120 14.09 5.93 -22.22
N ARG A 121 12.83 6.27 -21.92
CA ARG A 121 12.49 7.15 -20.79
C ARG A 121 11.89 6.38 -19.61
N TYR A 122 12.47 6.57 -18.43
CA TYR A 122 12.01 6.00 -17.17
C TYR A 122 10.95 6.92 -16.53
N TYR A 123 9.86 6.31 -16.07
CA TYR A 123 8.80 6.98 -15.32
C TYR A 123 8.58 6.28 -13.99
N LEU A 124 8.23 7.06 -12.97
CA LEU A 124 7.91 6.51 -11.66
C LEU A 124 6.55 5.82 -11.72
N HIS A 125 6.55 4.50 -11.65
CA HIS A 125 5.33 3.72 -11.49
C HIS A 125 5.00 3.54 -10.02
N ARG A 126 3.70 3.51 -9.72
CA ARG A 126 3.20 3.25 -8.36
C ARG A 126 2.10 2.20 -8.35
N TRP A 127 2.16 1.24 -7.45
CA TRP A 127 1.11 0.23 -7.26
C TRP A 127 1.03 -0.25 -5.80
N PRO A 128 -0.01 -0.96 -5.35
CA PRO A 128 -0.07 -1.50 -3.99
C PRO A 128 1.13 -2.39 -3.65
N SER A 129 1.76 -2.16 -2.50
CA SER A 129 2.90 -2.96 -2.05
C SER A 129 2.53 -4.41 -1.78
N THR A 130 3.53 -5.28 -1.67
CA THR A 130 3.32 -6.70 -1.33
C THR A 130 2.59 -6.85 0.02
N ALA A 131 2.94 -6.03 1.01
CA ALA A 131 2.23 -5.99 2.28
C ALA A 131 0.77 -5.53 2.12
N GLY A 132 0.52 -4.50 1.31
CA GLY A 132 -0.84 -4.05 0.98
C GLY A 132 -1.69 -5.14 0.32
N MET A 133 -1.10 -5.89 -0.62
CA MET A 133 -1.73 -7.04 -1.28
C MET A 133 -2.02 -8.17 -0.29
N LYS A 134 -1.07 -8.48 0.61
CA LYS A 134 -1.25 -9.52 1.64
C LYS A 134 -2.40 -9.15 2.59
N ARG A 135 -2.48 -7.89 3.02
CA ARG A 135 -3.55 -7.40 3.91
C ARG A 135 -4.94 -7.53 3.29
N VAL A 136 -5.14 -7.13 2.04
CA VAL A 136 -6.47 -7.28 1.40
C VAL A 136 -6.84 -8.74 1.19
N ARG A 137 -5.88 -9.58 0.76
CA ARG A 137 -6.10 -11.02 0.63
C ARG A 137 -6.45 -11.68 1.96
N HIS A 138 -5.81 -11.25 3.06
CA HIS A 138 -6.15 -11.72 4.40
C HIS A 138 -7.60 -11.38 4.77
N LYS A 139 -8.01 -10.12 4.60
CA LYS A 139 -9.39 -9.67 4.88
C LYS A 139 -10.44 -10.42 4.06
N VAL A 140 -10.12 -10.74 2.80
CA VAL A 140 -10.97 -11.58 1.94
C VAL A 140 -11.01 -13.02 2.44
N LYS A 141 -9.85 -13.59 2.81
CA LYS A 141 -9.75 -14.95 3.34
C LYS A 141 -10.57 -15.13 4.61
N GLU A 142 -10.52 -14.18 5.55
CA GLU A 142 -11.31 -14.18 6.79
C GLU A 142 -12.81 -14.24 6.51
N ARG A 143 -13.30 -13.44 5.55
CA ARG A 143 -14.72 -13.38 5.16
C ARG A 143 -15.18 -14.58 4.32
N THR A 144 -14.24 -15.33 3.75
CA THR A 144 -14.47 -16.52 2.93
C THR A 144 -13.93 -17.80 3.59
N GLY A 145 -13.82 -17.81 4.92
CA GLY A 145 -13.32 -18.94 5.69
C GLY A 145 -14.15 -20.21 5.51
N HIS A 146 -13.59 -21.38 5.90
CA HIS A 146 -14.27 -22.67 5.74
C HIS A 146 -15.57 -22.76 6.54
N ASN A 147 -15.63 -22.09 7.70
CA ASN A 147 -16.81 -21.91 8.55
C ASN A 147 -17.97 -21.16 7.87
N ARG A 148 -17.77 -20.57 6.69
CA ARG A 148 -18.79 -19.82 5.94
C ARG A 148 -19.52 -20.69 4.91
N SER A 149 -19.15 -21.95 4.74
CA SER A 149 -19.75 -22.85 3.75
C SER A 149 -21.25 -23.09 4.00
N GLY A 150 -21.71 -22.97 5.24
CA GLY A 150 -23.13 -23.10 5.64
C GLY A 150 -24.02 -21.89 5.35
N VAL A 151 -23.44 -20.74 4.95
CA VAL A 151 -24.24 -19.57 4.52
C VAL A 151 -24.95 -19.92 3.22
N ARG A 152 -26.28 -19.98 3.20
CA ARG A 152 -27.06 -20.45 2.04
C ARG A 152 -27.01 -19.50 0.84
N ASP A 153 -26.96 -18.20 1.08
CA ASP A 153 -26.94 -17.18 0.03
C ASP A 153 -25.54 -16.57 -0.13
N ILE A 154 -24.95 -16.70 -1.32
CA ILE A 154 -23.64 -16.11 -1.64
C ILE A 154 -23.63 -14.59 -1.54
N ARG A 155 -24.79 -13.94 -1.78
CA ARG A 155 -24.96 -12.49 -1.73
C ARG A 155 -24.71 -11.91 -0.34
N VAL A 156 -24.84 -12.71 0.72
CA VAL A 156 -24.48 -12.30 2.08
C VAL A 156 -22.97 -12.11 2.20
N ILE A 157 -22.20 -13.08 1.70
CA ILE A 157 -20.72 -13.01 1.70
C ILE A 157 -20.24 -11.88 0.78
N ILE A 158 -20.86 -11.73 -0.39
CA ILE A 158 -20.56 -10.63 -1.31
C ILE A 158 -20.80 -9.26 -0.63
N ARG A 159 -21.90 -9.10 0.09
CA ARG A 159 -22.20 -7.87 0.84
C ARG A 159 -21.13 -7.54 1.89
N GLU A 160 -20.55 -8.55 2.55
CA GLU A 160 -19.46 -8.35 3.52
C GLU A 160 -18.10 -8.06 2.86
N LEU A 161 -17.87 -8.59 1.66
CA LEU A 161 -16.64 -8.36 0.89
C LEU A 161 -16.61 -6.98 0.25
N ASN A 162 -17.75 -6.51 -0.25
CA ASN A 162 -17.84 -5.27 -1.03
C ASN A 162 -17.26 -4.03 -0.33
N PRO A 163 -17.51 -3.77 0.97
CA PRO A 163 -16.88 -2.64 1.68
C PRO A 163 -15.36 -2.73 1.73
N VAL A 164 -14.80 -3.94 1.89
CA VAL A 164 -13.34 -4.16 1.89
C VAL A 164 -12.76 -3.85 0.51
N LEU A 165 -13.39 -4.38 -0.54
CA LEU A 165 -12.94 -4.15 -1.92
C LEU A 165 -13.05 -2.68 -2.30
N ARG A 166 -14.18 -2.03 -2.02
CA ARG A 166 -14.38 -0.60 -2.29
C ARG A 166 -13.38 0.27 -1.53
N GLY A 167 -13.19 0.03 -0.23
CA GLY A 167 -12.24 0.81 0.57
C GLY A 167 -10.81 0.66 0.07
N TRP A 168 -10.37 -0.58 -0.18
CA TRP A 168 -9.05 -0.86 -0.71
C TRP A 168 -8.86 -0.30 -2.13
N GLY A 169 -9.85 -0.50 -3.00
CA GLY A 169 -9.87 0.02 -4.37
C GLY A 169 -9.78 1.53 -4.38
N ASN A 170 -10.58 2.23 -3.57
CA ASN A 170 -10.57 3.69 -3.48
C ASN A 170 -9.23 4.24 -3.02
N TYR A 171 -8.58 3.60 -2.04
CA TYR A 171 -7.27 4.01 -1.56
C TYR A 171 -6.18 3.87 -2.64
N PHE A 172 -6.20 2.77 -3.39
CA PHE A 172 -5.18 2.47 -4.39
C PHE A 172 -5.57 2.81 -5.84
N ARG A 173 -6.70 3.51 -6.05
CA ARG A 173 -7.26 3.72 -7.41
C ARG A 173 -6.38 4.56 -8.32
N THR A 174 -5.38 5.26 -7.82
CA THR A 174 -4.52 6.11 -8.64
C THR A 174 -3.25 5.35 -9.06
N GLY A 175 -2.62 5.76 -10.17
CA GLY A 175 -1.33 5.21 -10.61
C GLY A 175 -1.44 3.90 -11.40
N ASN A 176 -0.42 3.03 -11.30
CA ASN A 176 -0.27 1.82 -12.11
C ASN A 176 -0.85 0.57 -11.41
N ALA A 177 -2.04 0.69 -10.82
CA ALA A 177 -2.62 -0.36 -9.98
C ALA A 177 -3.42 -1.44 -10.73
N ALA A 178 -3.72 -1.24 -12.03
CA ALA A 178 -4.64 -2.09 -12.80
C ALA A 178 -4.31 -3.59 -12.75
N LYS A 179 -3.04 -3.96 -12.91
CA LYS A 179 -2.59 -5.36 -12.81
C LYS A 179 -2.84 -5.93 -11.41
N LYS A 180 -2.60 -5.15 -10.35
CA LYS A 180 -2.85 -5.57 -8.96
C LYS A 180 -4.35 -5.67 -8.65
N PHE A 181 -5.17 -4.79 -9.22
CA PHE A 181 -6.63 -4.85 -9.08
C PHE A 181 -7.18 -6.13 -9.70
N ASN A 182 -6.72 -6.48 -10.90
CA ASN A 182 -7.07 -7.75 -11.53
C ASN A 182 -6.65 -8.94 -10.64
N GLN A 183 -5.45 -8.93 -10.05
CA GLN A 183 -4.99 -10.00 -9.15
C GLN A 183 -5.85 -10.16 -7.89
N VAL A 184 -6.49 -9.09 -7.42
CA VAL A 184 -7.44 -9.15 -6.29
C VAL A 184 -8.79 -9.68 -6.77
N ASP A 185 -9.33 -9.18 -7.89
CA ASP A 185 -10.59 -9.67 -8.46
C ASP A 185 -10.54 -11.19 -8.69
N HIS A 186 -9.50 -11.70 -9.36
CA HIS A 186 -9.32 -13.14 -9.58
C HIS A 186 -9.23 -13.93 -8.28
N TYR A 187 -8.58 -13.37 -7.25
CA TYR A 187 -8.48 -14.03 -5.95
C TYR A 187 -9.83 -14.11 -5.25
N VAL A 188 -10.63 -13.04 -5.30
CA VAL A 188 -11.96 -13.01 -4.71
C VAL A 188 -12.86 -14.03 -5.42
N GLU A 189 -12.86 -14.03 -6.75
CA GLU A 189 -13.66 -14.97 -7.56
C GLU A 189 -13.26 -16.43 -7.27
N ASP A 190 -11.96 -16.76 -7.26
CA ASP A 190 -11.48 -18.10 -6.91
C ASP A 190 -11.92 -18.53 -5.49
N ARG A 191 -11.87 -17.62 -4.51
CA ARG A 191 -12.33 -17.91 -3.14
C ARG A 191 -13.84 -18.15 -3.07
N LEU A 192 -14.64 -17.35 -3.79
CA LEU A 192 -16.09 -17.54 -3.84
C LEU A 192 -16.47 -18.82 -4.58
N GLN A 193 -15.79 -19.14 -5.69
CA GLN A 193 -15.98 -20.42 -6.38
C GLN A 193 -15.65 -21.61 -5.47
N ARG A 194 -14.52 -21.58 -4.75
CA ARG A 194 -14.18 -22.64 -3.78
C ARG A 194 -15.24 -22.79 -2.70
N LEU A 195 -15.77 -21.68 -2.19
CA LEU A 195 -16.83 -21.70 -1.18
C LEU A 195 -18.12 -22.34 -1.74
N LEU A 196 -18.51 -22.00 -2.96
CA LEU A 196 -19.65 -22.63 -3.63
C LEU A 196 -19.40 -24.12 -3.88
N ARG A 197 -18.22 -24.52 -4.38
CA ARG A 197 -17.86 -25.94 -4.56
C ARG A 197 -17.99 -26.72 -3.26
N ASN A 198 -17.47 -26.17 -2.16
CA ASN A 198 -17.59 -26.78 -0.84
C ASN A 198 -19.04 -26.87 -0.34
N ARG A 199 -19.86 -25.86 -0.64
CA ARG A 199 -21.30 -25.86 -0.29
C ARG A 199 -22.08 -26.94 -1.05
N TYR A 200 -21.87 -27.05 -2.36
CA TYR A 200 -22.53 -28.07 -3.16
C TYR A 200 -22.00 -29.47 -2.86
N GLY A 201 -20.71 -29.59 -2.52
CA GLY A 201 -20.08 -30.86 -2.15
C GLY A 201 -20.32 -31.92 -3.22
N ARG A 202 -20.82 -33.09 -2.80
CA ARG A 202 -21.15 -34.23 -3.69
C ARG A 202 -22.35 -33.96 -4.61
N ASN A 203 -23.16 -32.95 -4.31
CA ASN A 203 -24.33 -32.59 -5.12
C ASN A 203 -23.99 -31.65 -6.29
N LEU A 204 -22.71 -31.29 -6.45
CA LEU A 204 -22.27 -30.45 -7.55
C LEU A 204 -22.35 -31.23 -8.88
N ARG A 205 -23.26 -30.81 -9.76
CA ARG A 205 -23.36 -31.39 -11.11
C ARG A 205 -22.07 -31.13 -11.91
N PRO A 206 -21.67 -32.05 -12.80
CA PRO A 206 -20.55 -31.84 -13.70
C PRO A 206 -20.67 -30.50 -14.43
N ARG A 207 -19.56 -29.77 -14.56
CA ARG A 207 -19.46 -28.48 -15.27
C ARG A 207 -20.33 -27.34 -14.72
N HIS A 208 -21.11 -27.54 -13.66
CA HIS A 208 -21.92 -26.47 -13.08
C HIS A 208 -21.06 -25.31 -12.54
N TRP A 209 -19.84 -25.60 -12.10
CA TRP A 209 -18.88 -24.58 -11.67
C TRP A 209 -18.43 -23.64 -12.81
N GLU A 210 -18.56 -24.04 -14.08
CA GLU A 210 -18.25 -23.19 -15.24
C GLU A 210 -19.25 -22.04 -15.38
N THR A 211 -20.45 -22.17 -14.78
CA THR A 211 -21.47 -21.11 -14.78
C THR A 211 -21.15 -19.97 -13.82
N TRP A 212 -20.24 -20.17 -12.85
CA TRP A 212 -19.83 -19.13 -11.90
C TRP A 212 -18.72 -18.25 -12.49
N THR A 213 -19.06 -17.59 -13.59
CA THR A 213 -18.18 -16.64 -14.28
C THR A 213 -18.04 -15.34 -13.49
N SER A 214 -17.06 -14.50 -13.87
CA SER A 214 -16.92 -13.16 -13.30
C SER A 214 -18.20 -12.32 -13.47
N ASP A 215 -18.89 -12.47 -14.61
CA ASP A 215 -20.13 -11.76 -14.89
C ASP A 215 -21.27 -12.27 -13.99
N TRP A 216 -21.36 -13.59 -13.77
CA TRP A 216 -22.32 -14.14 -12.81
C TRP A 216 -22.13 -13.57 -11.40
N PHE A 217 -20.89 -13.51 -10.90
CA PHE A 217 -20.62 -12.91 -9.58
C PHE A 217 -20.97 -11.42 -9.55
N ARG A 218 -20.74 -10.69 -10.62
CA ARG A 218 -21.15 -9.29 -10.76
C ARG A 218 -22.67 -9.15 -10.69
N ASP A 219 -23.42 -10.04 -11.34
CA ASP A 219 -24.89 -10.04 -11.32
C ASP A 219 -25.42 -10.38 -9.91
N GLN A 220 -24.66 -11.13 -9.11
CA GLN A 220 -24.90 -11.32 -7.68
C GLN A 220 -24.51 -10.10 -6.81
N GLY A 221 -24.01 -9.03 -7.42
CA GLY A 221 -23.65 -7.77 -6.76
C GLY A 221 -22.19 -7.65 -6.33
N LEU A 222 -21.28 -8.50 -6.81
CA LEU A 222 -19.85 -8.40 -6.49
C LEU A 222 -19.24 -7.12 -7.07
N HIS A 223 -18.58 -6.34 -6.20
CA HIS A 223 -17.83 -5.17 -6.63
C HIS A 223 -16.55 -5.57 -7.36
N ARG A 224 -16.38 -5.04 -8.58
CA ARG A 224 -15.20 -5.25 -9.42
C ARG A 224 -14.21 -4.10 -9.27
N LEU A 225 -12.94 -4.43 -9.01
CA LEU A 225 -11.86 -3.44 -8.94
C LEU A 225 -11.37 -3.07 -10.34
N ARG A 226 -11.26 -4.02 -11.26
CA ARG A 226 -10.87 -3.78 -12.65
C ARG A 226 -11.68 -2.65 -13.26
N GLY A 227 -11.00 -1.69 -13.87
CA GLY A 227 -11.60 -0.52 -14.53
C GLY A 227 -11.87 0.67 -13.61
N THR A 228 -11.61 0.56 -12.30
CA THR A 228 -11.80 1.67 -11.36
C THR A 228 -10.56 2.55 -11.16
N VAL A 229 -9.44 2.20 -11.82
CA VAL A 229 -8.19 2.97 -11.75
C VAL A 229 -8.35 4.31 -12.45
N ARG A 230 -7.99 5.40 -11.78
CA ARG A 230 -8.00 6.77 -12.30
C ARG A 230 -6.57 7.26 -12.55
N TYR A 231 -6.33 7.78 -13.75
CA TYR A 231 -5.07 8.42 -14.11
C TYR A 231 -5.20 9.95 -13.93
N PRO A 232 -4.21 10.63 -13.33
CA PRO A 232 -4.21 12.09 -13.29
C PRO A 232 -4.16 12.63 -14.73
N GLY A 233 -5.12 13.50 -15.09
CA GLY A 233 -5.25 14.07 -16.44
C GLY A 233 -6.47 13.60 -17.26
N ALA A 234 -7.30 12.70 -16.70
CA ALA A 234 -8.60 12.32 -17.27
C ALA A 234 -9.74 12.92 -16.43
N ALA A 235 -9.85 14.25 -16.44
CA ALA A 235 -10.98 15.03 -15.97
C ALA A 235 -11.07 16.30 -16.82
#